data_AF-A0A3N7H1X1-F1
#
_entry.id   AF-A0A3N7H1X1-F1
#
_cell.length_a   1.000
_cell.length_b   1.000
_cell.length_c   1.000
_cell.angle_alpha   90.00
_cell.angle_beta   90.00
_cell.angle_gamma   90.00
#
_symmetry.space_group_name_H-M   'P 1'
#
loop_
_entity.id
_entity.type
_entity.pdbx_description
1 polymer ?
#
loop_
_entity_poly.entity_id
_entity_poly.type
_entity_poly.pdbx_seq_one_letter_code
_entity_poly.pdbx_strand_id
1 'polypeptide(L)'
;MVGYFISLIAAWVYYSRSRYFPPSRGWRLPASWPRWLGVLLILLAACVYVAEWDWAVGILIWMVAVPAAFCSVVYLFNIQQRYALFWLAVLAVFLIIDLVN
;
A
#
# COMPACT_ATOMS: atom_id res chain seq x y z
N MET A 1 -1.19 -6.19 -10.81
CA MET A 1 -1.79 -5.44 -9.65
C MET A 1 -1.04 -5.65 -8.33
N VAL A 2 -0.35 -6.78 -8.17
CA VAL A 2 0.41 -7.16 -6.97
C VAL A 2 1.34 -6.05 -6.46
N GLY A 3 2.13 -5.40 -7.33
CA GLY A 3 3.04 -4.31 -6.94
C GLY A 3 2.35 -3.13 -6.24
N TYR A 4 1.12 -2.78 -6.67
CA TYR A 4 0.35 -1.68 -6.07
C TYR A 4 -0.18 -2.08 -4.69
N PHE A 5 -0.61 -3.33 -4.55
CA PHE A 5 -1.06 -3.87 -3.27
C PHE A 5 0.07 -3.93 -2.24
N ILE A 6 1.26 -4.37 -2.64
CA ILE A 6 2.46 -4.33 -1.79
C ILE A 6 2.78 -2.89 -1.38
N SER A 7 2.67 -1.93 -2.31
CA SER A 7 2.87 -0.51 -2.04
C SER A 7 1.87 0.04 -1.03
N LEU A 8 0.59 -0.38 -1.09
CA LEU A 8 -0.44 -0.02 -0.11
C LEU A 8 -0.14 -0.59 1.29
N ILE A 9 0.30 -1.85 1.38
CA ILE A 9 0.70 -2.44 2.66
C ILE A 9 1.89 -1.66 3.23
N ALA A 10 2.88 -1.34 2.40
CA ALA A 10 4.04 -0.57 2.83
C ALA A 10 3.65 0.83 3.33
N ALA A 11 2.77 1.51 2.60
CA ALA A 11 2.20 2.79 2.97
C ALA A 11 1.43 2.71 4.29
N TRP A 12 0.63 1.66 4.52
CA TRP A 12 -0.07 1.44 5.78
C TRP A 12 0.89 1.18 6.94
N VAL A 13 1.91 0.33 6.75
CA VAL A 13 2.95 0.06 7.77
C VAL A 13 3.65 1.35 8.19
N TYR A 14 3.99 2.21 7.23
CA TYR A 14 4.62 3.50 7.50
C TYR A 14 3.65 4.49 8.17
N TYR A 15 2.46 4.65 7.58
CA TYR A 15 1.46 5.61 8.03
C TYR A 15 0.88 5.27 9.41
N SER A 16 0.75 4.00 9.77
CA SER A 16 0.26 3.54 11.08
C SER A 16 1.04 4.08 12.28
N ARG A 17 2.30 4.48 12.06
CA ARG A 17 3.19 5.07 13.08
C ARG A 17 3.23 6.59 13.06
N SER A 18 2.59 7.20 12.07
CA SER A 18 2.51 8.64 11.96
C SER A 18 1.68 9.21 13.11
N ARG A 19 2.04 10.42 13.57
CA ARG A 19 1.27 11.17 14.56
C ARG A 19 -0.15 11.48 14.08
N TYR A 20 -0.35 11.50 12.76
CA TYR A 20 -1.63 11.75 12.11
C TYR A 20 -2.52 10.50 11.98
N PHE A 21 -2.03 9.32 12.39
CA PHE A 21 -2.86 8.12 12.32
C PHE A 21 -3.99 8.17 13.35
N PRO A 22 -5.26 7.97 12.95
CA PRO A 22 -6.41 8.10 13.85
C PRO A 22 -6.27 7.19 15.09
N PRO A 23 -6.23 7.76 16.31
CA PRO A 23 -5.91 7.01 17.53
C PRO A 23 -7.04 6.08 18.00
N SER A 24 -8.28 6.35 17.60
CA SER A 24 -9.48 5.64 18.07
C SER A 24 -9.74 4.28 17.43
N ARG A 25 -8.82 3.78 16.60
CA ARG A 25 -9.20 2.82 15.57
C ARG A 25 -8.69 1.37 15.73
N GLY A 26 -7.76 1.04 16.62
CA GLY A 26 -7.32 -0.37 16.80
C GLY A 26 -6.57 -0.98 15.59
N TRP A 27 -6.64 -0.34 14.41
CA TRP A 27 -5.86 -0.64 13.19
C TRP A 27 -4.40 -0.15 13.25
N ARG A 28 -3.93 0.27 14.43
CA ARG A 28 -2.51 0.60 14.63
C ARG A 28 -1.73 -0.69 14.76
N LEU A 29 -0.66 -0.82 13.98
CA LEU A 29 0.26 -1.93 14.13
C LEU A 29 0.95 -1.86 15.50
N PRO A 30 1.33 -3.01 16.08
CA PRO A 30 2.08 -3.05 17.33
C PRO A 30 3.37 -2.24 17.23
N ALA A 31 3.70 -1.51 18.29
CA ALA A 31 4.95 -0.73 18.35
C ALA A 31 6.21 -1.61 18.24
N SER A 32 6.09 -2.91 18.53
CA SER A 32 7.15 -3.91 18.42
C SER A 32 7.56 -4.22 16.98
N TRP A 33 6.75 -3.87 15.98
CA TRP A 33 7.12 -4.14 14.59
C TRP A 33 8.32 -3.27 14.19
N PRO A 34 9.25 -3.78 13.37
CA PRO A 34 10.35 -2.97 12.87
C PRO A 34 9.94 -1.89 11.85
N ARG A 35 10.52 -0.69 11.95
CA ARG A 35 10.27 0.42 11.00
C ARG A 35 10.77 0.12 9.59
N TRP A 36 11.82 -0.68 9.47
CA TRP A 36 12.43 -1.04 8.20
C TRP A 36 11.56 -1.96 7.34
N LEU A 37 10.51 -2.59 7.91
CA LEU A 37 9.57 -3.41 7.14
C LEU A 37 8.88 -2.62 6.02
N GLY A 38 8.47 -1.37 6.29
CA GLY A 38 7.85 -0.53 5.25
C GLY A 38 8.81 -0.26 4.09
N VAL A 39 10.10 -0.03 4.40
CA VAL A 39 11.14 0.19 3.38
C VAL A 39 11.38 -1.06 2.56
N LEU A 40 11.48 -2.23 3.21
CA LEU A 40 11.63 -3.50 2.49
C LEU A 40 10.44 -3.79 1.58
N LEU A 41 9.22 -3.50 2.01
CA LEU A 41 8.03 -3.69 1.17
C LEU A 41 8.03 -2.74 -0.04
N ILE A 42 8.49 -1.49 0.13
CA ILE A 42 8.64 -0.54 -1.00
C ILE A 42 9.68 -1.07 -2.01
N LEU A 43 10.81 -1.59 -1.53
CA LEU A 43 11.83 -2.18 -2.39
C LEU A 43 11.31 -3.45 -3.10
N LEU A 44 10.57 -4.29 -2.37
CA LEU A 44 9.91 -5.47 -2.95
C LEU A 44 8.93 -5.07 -4.04
N ALA A 45 8.12 -4.02 -3.82
CA ALA A 45 7.23 -3.50 -4.85
C ALA A 45 8.00 -3.04 -6.10
N ALA A 46 9.14 -2.36 -5.92
CA ALA A 46 9.99 -1.96 -7.04
C ALA A 46 10.48 -3.17 -7.85
N CYS A 47 10.92 -4.24 -7.17
CA CYS A 47 11.34 -5.48 -7.83
C CYS A 47 10.18 -6.12 -8.62
N VAL A 48 8.96 -6.12 -8.07
CA VAL A 48 7.78 -6.65 -8.76
C VAL A 48 7.47 -5.84 -10.02
N TYR A 49 7.49 -4.51 -9.94
CA TYR A 49 7.24 -3.66 -11.12
C TYR A 49 8.30 -3.84 -12.21
N VAL A 50 9.58 -3.96 -11.83
CA VAL A 50 10.68 -4.22 -12.77
C VAL A 50 10.57 -5.61 -13.41
N ALA A 51 10.12 -6.61 -12.65
CA ALA A 51 9.92 -7.96 -13.17
C ALA A 51 8.74 -8.05 -14.15
N GLU A 52 7.68 -7.27 -13.95
CA GLU A 52 6.48 -7.27 -14.82
C GLU A 52 6.67 -6.42 -16.09
N TRP A 53 7.37 -5.28 -16.01
CA TRP A 53 7.36 -4.25 -17.07
C TRP A 53 8.76 -3.85 -17.59
N ASP A 54 9.80 -4.63 -17.33
CA ASP A 54 11.20 -4.27 -17.54
C ASP A 54 11.69 -3.09 -16.66
N TRP A 55 13.01 -2.91 -16.61
CA TRP A 55 13.66 -1.98 -15.68
C TRP A 55 13.21 -0.52 -15.81
N ALA A 56 13.18 0.02 -17.04
CA ALA A 56 12.90 1.44 -17.24
C ALA A 56 11.42 1.79 -16.97
N VAL A 57 10.50 1.02 -17.55
CA VAL A 57 9.06 1.24 -17.39
C VAL A 57 8.61 0.84 -15.98
N GLY A 58 9.13 -0.26 -15.43
CA GLY A 58 8.84 -0.69 -14.06
C GLY A 58 9.23 0.35 -13.01
N ILE A 59 10.41 0.98 -13.13
CA ILE A 59 10.82 2.06 -12.22
C ILE A 59 9.89 3.27 -12.36
N LEU A 60 9.53 3.68 -13.59
CA LEU A 60 8.60 4.79 -13.83
C LEU A 60 7.23 4.52 -13.20
N ILE A 61 6.68 3.30 -13.39
CA ILE A 61 5.41 2.90 -12.78
C ILE A 61 5.52 2.91 -11.26
N TRP A 62 6.59 2.35 -10.69
CA TRP A 62 6.82 2.33 -9.25
C TRP A 62 6.86 3.75 -8.65
N MET A 63 7.55 4.68 -9.31
CA MET A 63 7.64 6.08 -8.88
C MET A 63 6.29 6.80 -8.84
N VAL A 64 5.33 6.40 -9.69
CA VAL A 64 3.97 6.96 -9.71
C VAL A 64 3.04 6.20 -8.75
N ALA A 65 3.16 4.88 -8.71
CA ALA A 65 2.31 4.00 -7.94
C ALA A 65 2.50 4.16 -6.43
N VAL A 66 3.74 4.32 -5.96
CA VAL A 66 4.03 4.45 -4.53
C VAL A 66 3.37 5.71 -3.94
N PRO A 67 3.57 6.93 -4.47
CA PRO A 67 2.86 8.12 -3.99
C PRO A 67 1.33 7.95 -4.01
N ALA A 68 0.78 7.38 -5.09
CA ALA A 68 -0.65 7.11 -5.19
C ALA A 68 -1.14 6.16 -4.09
N ALA A 69 -0.37 5.12 -3.77
CA ALA A 69 -0.68 4.20 -2.67
C ALA A 69 -0.67 4.91 -1.31
N PHE A 70 0.30 5.80 -1.06
CA PHE A 70 0.35 6.61 0.16
C PHE A 70 -0.85 7.55 0.29
N CYS A 71 -1.21 8.27 -0.79
CA CYS A 71 -2.39 9.12 -0.82
C CYS A 71 -3.67 8.31 -0.56
N SER A 72 -3.81 7.15 -1.20
CA SER A 72 -4.93 6.23 -0.96
C SER A 72 -5.02 5.82 0.50
N VAL A 73 -3.93 5.35 1.11
CA VAL A 73 -3.91 4.97 2.53
C VAL A 73 -4.32 6.13 3.44
N VAL A 74 -3.74 7.31 3.25
CA VAL A 74 -4.09 8.49 4.06
C VAL A 74 -5.57 8.86 3.88
N TYR A 75 -6.07 8.83 2.64
CA TYR A 75 -7.47 9.10 2.32
C TYR A 75 -8.42 8.10 3.02
N LEU A 76 -8.14 6.80 2.90
CA LEU A 76 -8.91 5.71 3.51
C LEU A 76 -9.03 5.89 5.03
N PHE A 77 -7.94 6.25 5.69
CA PHE A 77 -7.93 6.39 7.15
C PHE A 77 -8.48 7.73 7.65
N ASN A 78 -8.64 8.78 6.83
CA ASN A 78 -9.07 10.10 7.32
C ASN A 78 -10.49 10.55 6.92
N ILE A 79 -11.04 10.13 5.78
CA ILE A 79 -12.30 10.71 5.28
C ILE A 79 -13.55 10.08 5.90
N GLN A 80 -13.93 8.83 5.61
CA GLN A 80 -15.06 8.13 6.27
C GLN A 80 -14.95 6.60 6.06
N GLN A 81 -15.23 5.81 7.11
CA GLN A 81 -14.98 4.35 7.15
C GLN A 81 -15.70 3.55 6.04
N ARG A 82 -16.91 3.98 5.64
CA ARG A 82 -17.70 3.30 4.62
C ARG A 82 -17.00 3.26 3.26
N TYR A 83 -16.38 4.37 2.86
CA TYR A 83 -15.63 4.43 1.62
C TYR A 83 -14.30 3.68 1.72
N ALA A 84 -13.73 3.59 2.93
CA ALA A 84 -12.49 2.86 3.14
C ALA A 84 -12.64 1.34 2.94
N LEU A 85 -13.70 0.77 3.53
CA LEU A 85 -14.03 -0.64 3.37
C LEU A 85 -14.40 -0.97 1.92
N PHE A 86 -15.20 -0.10 1.27
CA PHE A 86 -15.56 -0.27 -0.13
C PHE A 86 -14.33 -0.27 -1.04
N TRP A 87 -13.42 0.68 -0.83
CA TRP A 87 -12.24 0.80 -1.68
C TRP A 87 -11.25 -0.35 -1.45
N LEU A 88 -11.08 -0.81 -0.20
CA LEU A 88 -10.33 -2.05 0.09
C LEU A 88 -10.96 -3.29 -0.56
N ALA A 89 -12.29 -3.41 -0.54
CA ALA A 89 -12.98 -4.53 -1.16
C ALA A 89 -12.76 -4.57 -2.68
N VAL A 90 -12.86 -3.41 -3.35
CA VAL A 90 -12.60 -3.32 -4.80
C VAL A 90 -11.14 -3.65 -5.11
N LEU A 91 -10.17 -3.17 -4.33
CA LEU A 91 -8.76 -3.52 -4.52
C LEU A 91 -8.49 -5.02 -4.30
N ALA A 92 -9.17 -5.63 -3.33
CA ALA A 92 -9.08 -7.07 -3.09
C ALA A 92 -9.68 -7.88 -4.25
N VAL A 93 -10.81 -7.45 -4.81
CA VAL A 93 -11.41 -8.08 -6.00
C VAL A 93 -10.45 -8.00 -7.20
N PHE A 94 -9.88 -6.83 -7.47
CA PHE A 94 -8.89 -6.70 -8.55
C PHE A 94 -7.65 -7.55 -8.32
N LEU A 95 -7.16 -7.64 -7.09
CA LEU A 95 -6.04 -8.51 -6.75
C LEU A 95 -6.36 -10.00 -6.98
N ILE A 96 -7.57 -10.45 -6.61
CA ILE A 96 -8.00 -11.83 -6.84
C ILE A 96 -8.07 -12.11 -8.35
N ILE A 97 -8.65 -11.20 -9.12
CA ILE A 97 -8.73 -11.33 -10.59
C ILE A 97 -7.32 -11.43 -11.20
N ASP A 98 -6.37 -10.62 -10.72
CA ASP A 98 -4.98 -10.57 -11.19
C ASP A 98 -4.17 -11.81 -10.79
N LEU A 99 -4.51 -12.47 -9.68
CA LEU A 99 -3.84 -13.70 -9.23
C LEU A 99 -4.40 -14.99 -9.86
N VAL A 100 -5.64 -14.94 -10.33
CA VAL A 100 -6.34 -16.08 -10.92
C VAL A 100 -6.15 -16.15 -12.44
N ASN A 101 -5.89 -15.01 -13.09
CA ASN A 101 -5.51 -14.95 -14.50
C ASN A 101 -3.99 -15.02 -14.66
#